data_AF-A0A840AH61-F1
#
_entry.id   AF-A0A840AH61-F1
#
_cell.length_a   1.000
_cell.length_b   1.000
_cell.length_c   1.000
_cell.angle_alpha   90.00
_cell.angle_beta   90.00
_cell.angle_gamma   90.00
#
_symmetry.space_group_name_H-M   'P 1'
#
loop_
_entity.id
_entity.type
_entity.pdbx_description
1 polymer ?
#
loop_
_entity_poly.entity_id
_entity_poly.type
_entity_poly.pdbx_seq_one_letter_code
_entity_poly.pdbx_strand_id
1 'polypeptide(L)'
;MPDTKQAATDVFSDALAAQEPPRHWPAPLRALFLAEKGDWNGAHELVQHGEDRASAWVHAHLHRAEGDDWNARYWYRQAGEAEGAGDLPAERLSIAGALMVRGGL
;
A
#
# COMPACT_ATOMS: atom_id res chain seq x y z
N MET A 1 3.22 16.27 20.16
CA MET A 1 4.06 15.49 19.24
C MET A 1 3.13 14.86 18.23
N PRO A 2 3.42 14.89 16.91
CA PRO A 2 2.55 14.23 15.95
C PRO A 2 2.44 12.73 16.28
N ASP A 3 1.27 12.17 16.06
CA ASP A 3 1.05 10.72 16.07
C ASP A 3 2.02 10.07 15.07
N THR A 4 2.72 9.00 15.46
CA THR A 4 3.67 8.29 14.59
C THR A 4 3.02 7.84 13.28
N LYS A 5 1.72 7.52 13.29
CA LYS A 5 0.98 7.19 12.08
C LYS A 5 0.82 8.39 11.16
N GLN A 6 0.53 9.58 11.71
CA GLN A 6 0.43 10.81 10.92
C GLN A 6 1.77 11.16 10.28
N ALA A 7 2.85 11.13 11.06
CA ALA A 7 4.19 11.38 10.54
C ALA A 7 4.56 10.40 9.41
N ALA A 8 4.17 9.12 9.53
CA ALA A 8 4.40 8.13 8.47
C ALA A 8 3.59 8.43 7.20
N THR A 9 2.33 8.83 7.33
CA THR A 9 1.52 9.23 6.18
C THR A 9 2.06 10.51 5.51
N ASP A 10 2.61 11.45 6.29
CA ASP A 10 3.25 12.66 5.76
C ASP A 10 4.49 12.29 4.93
N VAL A 11 5.35 11.39 5.43
CA VAL A 11 6.52 10.87 4.68
C VAL A 11 6.11 10.24 3.35
N PHE A 12 5.04 9.44 3.34
CA PHE A 12 4.55 8.86 2.10
C PHE A 12 4.04 9.93 1.14
N SER A 13 3.26 10.89 1.65
CA SER A 13 2.67 11.98 0.86
C SER A 13 3.74 12.89 0.26
N ASP A 14 4.76 13.24 1.03
CA ASP A 14 5.89 14.05 0.57
C ASP A 14 6.66 13.36 -0.55
N ALA A 15 6.84 12.04 -0.44
CA ALA A 15 7.51 11.27 -1.49
C ALA A 15 6.75 11.34 -2.82
N LEU A 16 5.41 11.47 -2.81
CA LEU A 16 4.60 11.60 -4.03
C LEU A 16 4.95 12.85 -4.86
N ALA A 17 5.71 13.82 -4.35
CA ALA A 17 6.23 14.91 -5.17
C ALA A 17 7.29 14.42 -6.19
N ALA A 18 7.95 13.29 -5.93
CA ALA A 18 8.91 12.68 -6.84
C ALA A 18 8.23 11.95 -8.01
N GLN A 19 9.00 11.68 -9.07
CA GLN A 19 8.57 10.88 -10.21
C GLN A 19 8.66 9.37 -9.94
N GLU A 20 9.63 8.96 -9.13
CA GLU A 20 9.89 7.54 -8.81
C GLU A 20 9.77 7.31 -7.30
N PRO A 21 9.33 6.11 -6.87
CA PRO A 21 9.32 5.78 -5.46
C PRO A 21 10.75 5.67 -4.91
N PRO A 22 11.00 6.03 -3.63
CA PRO A 22 12.29 5.84 -3.00
C PRO A 22 12.77 4.39 -3.10
N ARG A 23 13.98 4.18 -3.62
CA ARG A 23 14.52 2.83 -3.91
C ARG A 23 14.74 1.97 -2.67
N HIS A 24 14.93 2.59 -1.51
CA HIS A 24 15.11 1.89 -0.24
C HIS A 24 13.78 1.41 0.37
N TRP A 25 12.63 1.84 -0.17
CA TRP A 25 11.35 1.33 0.28
C TRP A 25 11.16 -0.13 -0.13
N PRO A 26 10.56 -0.96 0.73
CA PRO A 26 10.18 -2.31 0.38
C PRO A 26 9.13 -2.28 -0.75
N ALA A 27 9.04 -3.39 -1.49
CA ALA A 27 8.19 -3.51 -2.67
C ALA A 27 6.72 -3.09 -2.43
N PRO A 28 6.06 -3.44 -1.31
CA PRO A 28 4.68 -3.01 -1.04
C PRO A 28 4.50 -1.49 -0.98
N LEU A 29 5.44 -0.76 -0.36
CA LEU A 29 5.37 0.71 -0.30
C LEU A 29 5.60 1.35 -1.67
N ARG A 30 6.52 0.79 -2.46
CA ARG A 30 6.75 1.21 -3.84
C ARG A 30 5.51 0.94 -4.71
N ALA A 31 4.80 -0.16 -4.50
CA ALA A 31 3.57 -0.48 -5.21
C ALA A 31 2.44 0.52 -4.90
N LEU A 32 2.25 0.89 -3.62
CA LEU A 32 1.26 1.92 -3.25
C LEU A 32 1.59 3.28 -3.89
N PHE A 33 2.87 3.64 -3.97
CA PHE A 33 3.31 4.83 -4.69
C PHE A 33 2.94 4.78 -6.17
N LEU A 34 3.22 3.67 -6.86
CA LEU A 34 2.89 3.52 -8.27
C LEU A 34 1.36 3.59 -8.49
N ALA A 35 0.58 2.99 -7.59
CA ALA A 35 -0.88 3.09 -7.62
C ALA A 35 -1.38 4.54 -7.46
N GLU A 36 -0.78 5.37 -6.59
CA GLU A 36 -1.07 6.81 -6.52
C GLU A 36 -0.69 7.56 -7.81
N LYS A 37 0.37 7.13 -8.49
CA LYS A 37 0.76 7.68 -9.80
C LYS A 37 -0.09 7.16 -10.96
N GLY A 38 -1.03 6.25 -10.70
CA GLY A 38 -1.88 5.62 -11.72
C GLY A 38 -1.20 4.48 -12.49
N ASP A 39 -0.01 4.05 -12.09
CA ASP A 39 0.68 2.89 -12.65
C ASP A 39 0.27 1.61 -11.91
N TRP A 40 -0.95 1.15 -12.19
CA TRP A 40 -1.55 -0.03 -11.57
C TRP A 40 -0.83 -1.33 -11.94
N ASN A 41 -0.38 -1.44 -13.19
CA ASN A 41 0.36 -2.63 -13.66
C ASN A 41 1.70 -2.73 -12.94
N GLY A 42 2.48 -1.65 -12.89
CA GLY A 42 3.74 -1.62 -12.15
C GLY A 42 3.55 -1.87 -10.65
N ALA A 43 2.44 -1.41 -10.07
CA ALA A 43 2.10 -1.71 -8.69
C ALA A 43 1.89 -3.22 -8.46
N HIS A 44 1.13 -3.89 -9.33
CA HIS A 44 0.92 -5.34 -9.25
C HIS A 44 2.21 -6.12 -9.43
N GLU A 45 3.03 -5.79 -10.42
CA GLU A 45 4.31 -6.47 -10.68
C GLU A 45 5.22 -6.52 -9.45
N LEU A 46 5.20 -5.46 -8.62
CA LEU A 46 6.01 -5.38 -7.41
C LEU A 46 5.54 -6.30 -6.29
N VAL A 47 4.24 -6.64 -6.20
CA VAL A 47 3.67 -7.40 -5.08
C VAL A 47 3.15 -8.78 -5.46
N GLN A 48 2.95 -9.06 -6.75
CA GLN A 48 2.39 -10.33 -7.23
C GLN A 48 3.23 -11.57 -6.88
N HIS A 49 4.54 -11.39 -6.68
CA HIS A 49 5.46 -12.45 -6.29
C HIS A 49 5.89 -12.37 -4.82
N GLY A 50 5.38 -11.39 -4.06
CA GLY A 50 5.66 -11.25 -2.65
C GLY A 50 4.92 -12.31 -1.83
N GLU A 51 5.65 -13.09 -1.05
CA GLU A 51 5.08 -14.13 -0.17
C GLU A 51 4.78 -13.61 1.25
N ASP A 52 5.03 -12.33 1.49
CA ASP A 52 4.85 -11.69 2.79
C ASP A 52 3.47 -11.03 2.94
N ARG A 53 3.06 -10.82 4.19
CA ARG A 53 1.76 -10.25 4.54
C ARG A 53 1.58 -8.80 4.04
N ALA A 54 2.65 -8.03 3.92
CA ALA A 54 2.56 -6.64 3.43
C ALA A 54 2.30 -6.61 1.93
N SER A 55 2.98 -7.47 1.15
CA SER A 55 2.71 -7.66 -0.28
C SER A 55 1.26 -8.11 -0.51
N ALA A 56 0.78 -9.10 0.25
CA ALA A 56 -0.61 -9.53 0.19
C ALA A 56 -1.61 -8.40 0.53
N TRP A 57 -1.30 -7.55 1.51
CA TRP A 57 -2.20 -6.46 1.89
C TRP A 57 -2.34 -5.41 0.78
N VAL A 58 -1.22 -5.04 0.16
CA VAL A 58 -1.22 -4.11 -0.96
C VAL A 58 -1.93 -4.72 -2.16
N HIS A 59 -1.69 -6.00 -2.47
CA HIS A 59 -2.37 -6.72 -3.55
C HIS A 59 -3.90 -6.72 -3.35
N ALA A 60 -4.37 -6.90 -2.11
CA ALA A 60 -5.79 -6.81 -1.77
C ALA A 60 -6.39 -5.43 -2.11
N HIS A 61 -5.68 -4.37 -1.74
CA HIS A 61 -6.09 -3.01 -2.02
C HIS A 61 -6.12 -2.69 -3.53
N LEU A 62 -5.15 -3.21 -4.31
CA LEU A 62 -5.15 -3.03 -5.77
C LEU A 62 -6.39 -3.67 -6.41
N HIS A 63 -6.74 -4.90 -6.04
CA HIS A 63 -7.95 -5.54 -6.55
C HIS A 63 -9.24 -4.86 -6.09
N ARG A 64 -9.27 -4.32 -4.86
CA ARG A 64 -10.40 -3.51 -4.40
C ARG A 64 -10.56 -2.27 -5.28
N ALA A 65 -9.46 -1.62 -5.67
CA ALA A 65 -9.50 -0.46 -6.56
C ALA A 65 -10.02 -0.80 -7.96
N GLU A 66 -9.80 -2.03 -8.43
CA GLU A 66 -10.27 -2.56 -9.71
C GLU A 66 -11.72 -3.05 -9.68
N GLY A 67 -12.33 -3.17 -8.48
CA GLY A 67 -13.67 -3.74 -8.30
C GLY A 67 -13.70 -5.27 -8.33
N ASP A 68 -12.54 -5.93 -8.17
CA ASP A 68 -12.45 -7.38 -8.03
C ASP A 68 -12.55 -7.80 -6.55
N ASP A 69 -13.78 -7.69 -6.02
CA ASP A 69 -14.06 -7.91 -4.60
C ASP A 69 -13.67 -9.32 -4.12
N TRP A 70 -13.79 -10.33 -4.99
CA TRP A 70 -13.48 -11.71 -4.61
C TRP A 70 -11.97 -11.90 -4.41
N ASN A 71 -11.15 -11.43 -5.35
CA ASN A 71 -9.69 -11.48 -5.20
C ASN A 71 -9.22 -10.55 -4.08
N ALA A 72 -9.79 -9.36 -3.95
CA ALA A 72 -9.47 -8.45 -2.84
C ALA A 72 -9.64 -9.16 -1.49
N ARG A 73 -10.79 -9.82 -1.27
CA ARG A 73 -11.07 -10.58 -0.05
C ARG A 73 -10.13 -11.75 0.17
N TYR A 74 -9.74 -12.46 -0.90
CA TYR A 74 -8.74 -13.52 -0.81
C TYR A 74 -7.42 -12.97 -0.28
N TRP A 75 -6.94 -11.86 -0.84
CA TRP A 75 -5.66 -11.27 -0.45
C TRP A 75 -5.69 -10.60 0.92
N TYR A 76 -6.79 -9.94 1.33
CA TYR A 76 -6.93 -9.46 2.72
C TYR A 76 -6.80 -10.60 3.73
N ARG A 77 -7.35 -11.78 3.42
CA ARG A 77 -7.21 -12.98 4.27
C ARG A 77 -5.77 -13.47 4.32
N GLN A 78 -5.05 -13.51 3.19
CA GLN A 78 -3.62 -13.87 3.17
C GLN A 78 -2.78 -12.86 3.97
N ALA A 79 -3.09 -11.57 3.84
CA ALA A 79 -2.49 -10.49 4.61
C ALA A 79 -2.85 -10.56 6.09
N GLY A 80 -3.91 -11.30 6.46
CA GLY A 80 -4.54 -11.31 7.78
C GLY A 80 -4.88 -9.91 8.29
N GLU A 81 -5.39 -9.08 7.39
CA GLU A 81 -5.86 -7.71 7.64
C GLU A 81 -7.37 -7.64 7.35
N ALA A 82 -8.05 -6.69 7.97
CA ALA A 82 -9.45 -6.43 7.65
C ALA A 82 -9.54 -5.79 6.24
N GLU A 83 -10.68 -6.01 5.58
CA GLU A 83 -11.01 -5.29 4.34
C GLU A 83 -10.99 -3.78 4.62
N GLY A 84 -10.46 -3.01 3.65
CA GLY A 84 -10.36 -1.57 3.78
C GLY A 84 -11.71 -0.90 4.00
N ALA A 85 -11.74 0.04 4.93
CA ALA A 85 -12.89 0.91 5.16
C ALA A 85 -12.66 2.28 4.53
N GLY A 86 -13.75 2.94 4.12
CA GLY A 86 -13.71 4.28 3.52
C GLY A 86 -13.39 4.26 2.02
N ASP A 87 -12.93 5.40 1.50
CA ASP A 87 -12.51 5.52 0.10
C ASP A 87 -11.13 4.88 -0.15
N LEU A 88 -10.81 4.65 -1.43
CA LEU A 88 -9.56 4.00 -1.84
C LEU A 88 -8.32 4.82 -1.46
N PRO A 89 -8.27 6.15 -1.67
CA PRO A 89 -7.10 6.95 -1.25
C PRO A 89 -6.83 6.90 0.26
N ALA A 90 -7.87 7.05 1.10
CA ALA A 90 -7.70 7.01 2.54
C ALA A 90 -7.22 5.64 3.03
N GLU A 91 -7.76 4.56 2.45
CA GLU A 91 -7.26 3.22 2.71
C GLU A 91 -5.76 3.12 2.35
N ARG A 92 -5.39 3.54 1.14
CA ARG A 92 -4.00 3.44 0.66
C ARG A 92 -3.01 4.17 1.56
N LEU A 93 -3.36 5.38 1.99
CA LEU A 93 -2.56 6.17 2.94
C LEU A 93 -2.45 5.49 4.31
N SER A 94 -3.53 4.85 4.77
CA SER A 94 -3.52 4.08 6.02
C SER A 94 -2.62 2.84 5.92
N ILE A 95 -2.64 2.12 4.79
CA ILE A 95 -1.74 0.98 4.54
C ILE A 95 -0.30 1.49 4.50
N ALA A 96 -0.01 2.54 3.74
CA ALA A 96 1.34 3.10 3.62
C ALA A 96 1.91 3.50 4.99
N GLY A 97 1.13 4.25 5.79
CA GLY A 97 1.53 4.64 7.13
C GLY A 97 1.77 3.42 8.04
N ALA A 98 0.90 2.41 8.00
CA ALA A 98 1.08 1.20 8.79
C ALA A 98 2.33 0.40 8.40
N LEU A 99 2.60 0.24 7.11
CA LEU A 99 3.78 -0.48 6.61
C LEU A 99 5.08 0.25 6.97
N MET A 100 5.07 1.58 6.89
CA MET A 100 6.20 2.40 7.27
C MET A 100 6.52 2.29 8.77
N VAL A 101 5.51 2.37 9.64
CA VAL A 101 5.71 2.18 11.09
C VAL A 101 6.21 0.77 11.41
N ARG A 102 5.67 -0.26 10.75
CA ARG A 102 6.10 -1.67 10.93
C ARG A 102 7.51 -1.93 10.38
N GLY A 103 7.91 -1.21 9.34
CA GLY A 103 9.22 -1.30 8.69
C GLY A 103 10.30 -0.44 9.35
N GLY A 104 9.95 0.32 10.39
CA GLY A 104 10.89 1.15 11.13
C GLY A 104 11.18 2.50 10.47
N LEU A 105 10.14 3.22 10.04
CA LEU A 105 10.19 4.69 10.20
C LEU A 105 10.50 5.06 11.65
#